data_AF-A0A924HTD3-F1
#
_entry.id   AF-A0A924HTD3-F1
#
_cell.length_a   1.000
_cell.length_b   1.000
_cell.length_c   1.000
_cell.angle_alpha   90.00
_cell.angle_beta   90.00
_cell.angle_gamma   90.00
#
_symmetry.space_group_name_H-M   'P 1'
#
loop_
_entity.id
_entity.type
_entity.pdbx_description
1 polymer ?
#
loop_
_entity_poly.entity_id
_entity_poly.type
_entity_poly.pdbx_seq_one_letter_code
_entity_poly.pdbx_strand_id
1 'polypeptide(L)'
;MSLPRKVPVVALARVLHMASVYAQSVVDLQKDIEALNAPQVTRIEKKQEFVEDAVEKAGRKGLKFKGVAEAAFAYDSSSGAHTFALRDGSGASGNAMLELTKESARLFDGLIANFEGYEAFFANQNLLVSHNALYDLAGPTNYSGLGMTHQLSKNLASKWMVGNIDGGNDVNAAAGLELKPSVGLAHRFDWTLSEHARGRLSGAYASACRAFDVVVLDGNVTRGDWQFNDQATLGQLKQGAHAGGNATWTLETSLVAAF
;
A
#
# COMPACT_ATOMS: atom_id res chain seq x y z
N MET A 1 -4.57 26.49 -8.89
CA MET A 1 -3.30 27.25 -8.78
C MET A 1 -2.39 26.77 -9.91
N SER A 2 -2.37 27.49 -11.04
CA SER A 2 -1.71 27.08 -12.29
C SER A 2 -0.40 27.85 -12.49
N LEU A 3 0.72 27.13 -12.64
CA LEU A 3 2.02 27.72 -12.99
C LEU A 3 2.07 28.16 -14.46
N PRO A 4 2.56 29.36 -14.79
CA PRO A 4 2.71 29.79 -16.17
C PRO A 4 3.97 29.21 -16.84
N ARG A 5 3.76 28.53 -17.96
CA ARG A 5 4.76 27.99 -18.91
C ARG A 5 5.53 29.10 -19.64
N LYS A 6 6.52 29.73 -19.01
CA LYS A 6 7.43 30.68 -19.69
C LYS A 6 8.89 30.49 -19.35
N VAL A 7 9.46 29.32 -19.67
CA VAL A 7 10.92 29.17 -19.82
C VAL A 7 11.15 28.16 -20.96
N PRO A 8 11.16 28.62 -22.22
CA PRO A 8 12.41 28.53 -22.98
C PRO A 8 12.52 29.62 -24.06
N VAL A 9 12.41 30.91 -23.71
CA VAL A 9 12.57 32.01 -24.71
C VAL A 9 14.02 32.50 -24.81
N VAL A 10 14.85 32.26 -23.78
CA VAL A 10 16.21 32.84 -23.73
C VAL A 10 17.26 32.02 -24.50
N ALA A 11 17.02 30.72 -24.73
CA ALA A 11 17.96 29.88 -25.49
C ALA A 11 17.87 30.06 -27.02
N LEU A 12 16.72 30.55 -27.53
CA LEU A 12 16.49 30.69 -28.97
C LEU A 12 17.19 31.94 -29.56
N ALA A 13 17.45 32.96 -28.75
CA ALA A 13 18.04 34.23 -29.21
C ALA A 13 19.53 34.13 -29.62
N ARG A 14 20.25 33.08 -29.20
CA ARG A 14 21.66 32.89 -29.59
C ARG A 14 21.85 32.19 -30.93
N VAL A 15 20.85 31.44 -31.41
CA VAL A 15 20.88 30.82 -32.75
C VAL A 15 20.53 31.83 -33.85
N LEU A 16 19.71 32.83 -33.53
CA LEU A 16 19.28 33.88 -34.46
C LEU A 16 20.39 34.85 -34.91
N HIS A 17 21.53 34.92 -34.22
CA HIS A 17 22.63 35.82 -34.62
C HIS A 17 23.43 35.33 -35.84
N MET A 18 23.21 34.10 -36.32
CA MET A 18 23.91 33.57 -37.51
C MET A 18 23.04 33.43 -38.76
N ALA A 19 21.72 33.66 -38.66
CA ALA A 19 20.82 33.61 -39.80
C ALA A 19 20.57 34.99 -40.47
N SER A 20 21.08 36.09 -39.89
CA SER A 20 20.71 37.45 -40.30
C SER A 20 21.38 37.96 -41.58
N VAL A 21 22.16 37.15 -42.29
CA VAL A 21 22.87 37.61 -43.50
C VAL A 21 22.08 37.35 -44.79
N TYR A 22 20.92 36.66 -44.74
CA TYR A 22 20.18 36.30 -45.96
C TYR A 22 18.63 36.30 -45.89
N ALA A 23 17.99 36.93 -44.89
CA ALA A 23 16.52 37.00 -44.82
C ALA A 23 15.99 38.38 -45.24
N GLN A 24 15.35 38.45 -46.41
CA GLN A 24 14.90 39.72 -47.02
C GLN A 24 13.49 40.17 -46.57
N SER A 25 12.74 39.39 -45.77
CA SER A 25 11.44 39.81 -45.22
C SER A 25 11.04 39.03 -43.95
N VAL A 26 10.13 39.62 -43.14
CA VAL A 26 9.53 38.97 -41.95
C VAL A 26 8.82 37.67 -42.32
N VAL A 27 8.26 37.59 -43.54
CA VAL A 27 7.60 36.39 -44.08
C VAL A 27 8.59 35.25 -44.32
N ASP A 28 9.81 35.57 -44.74
CA ASP A 28 10.86 34.57 -44.93
C ASP A 28 11.39 34.03 -43.60
N LEU A 29 11.56 34.91 -42.60
CA LEU A 29 11.87 34.48 -41.22
C LEU A 29 10.76 33.57 -40.64
N GLN A 30 9.50 33.85 -40.96
CA GLN A 30 8.36 33.04 -40.50
C GLN A 30 8.34 31.66 -41.17
N LYS A 31 8.64 31.60 -42.47
CA LYS A 31 8.85 30.34 -43.21
C LYS A 31 10.05 29.55 -42.67
N ASP A 32 11.15 30.21 -42.35
CA ASP A 32 12.34 29.54 -41.80
C ASP A 32 12.08 29.03 -40.38
N ILE A 33 11.31 29.76 -39.57
CA ILE A 33 10.86 29.31 -38.25
C ILE A 33 9.92 28.11 -38.37
N GLU A 34 8.96 28.12 -39.29
CA GLU A 34 8.07 26.97 -39.56
C GLU A 34 8.85 25.77 -40.12
N ALA A 35 9.81 26.01 -41.02
CA ALA A 35 10.69 25.00 -41.61
C ALA A 35 11.71 24.42 -40.62
N LEU A 36 12.08 25.15 -39.56
CA LEU A 36 12.90 24.65 -38.45
C LEU A 36 12.07 23.95 -37.37
N ASN A 37 10.83 24.40 -37.14
CA ASN A 37 9.93 23.82 -36.17
C ASN A 37 9.35 22.48 -36.64
N ALA A 38 8.96 22.34 -37.91
CA ALA A 38 8.36 21.11 -38.42
C ALA A 38 9.29 19.87 -38.28
N PRO A 39 10.58 19.91 -38.66
CA PRO A 39 11.49 18.79 -38.47
C PRO A 39 11.79 18.48 -37.00
N GLN A 40 11.82 19.51 -36.14
CA GLN A 40 12.03 19.32 -34.71
C GLN A 40 10.82 18.66 -34.04
N VAL A 41 9.61 19.06 -34.40
CA VAL A 41 8.36 18.43 -33.95
C VAL A 41 8.31 16.97 -34.40
N THR A 42 8.56 16.67 -35.68
CA THR A 42 8.60 15.28 -36.18
C THR A 42 9.68 14.43 -35.51
N ARG A 43 10.83 15.02 -35.15
CA ARG A 43 11.89 14.32 -34.40
C ARG A 43 11.51 14.06 -32.94
N ILE A 44 10.79 14.98 -32.32
CA ILE A 44 10.27 14.83 -30.95
C ILE A 44 9.18 13.76 -30.93
N GLU A 45 8.25 13.78 -31.88
CA GLU A 45 7.19 12.78 -32.05
C GLU A 45 7.78 11.38 -32.22
N LYS A 46 8.73 11.19 -33.16
CA LYS A 46 9.41 9.90 -33.32
C LYS A 46 10.12 9.44 -32.06
N LYS A 47 10.78 10.35 -31.32
CA LYS A 47 11.42 10.01 -30.05
C LYS A 47 10.40 9.62 -28.99
N GLN A 48 9.23 10.27 -28.95
CA GLN A 48 8.14 9.90 -28.06
C GLN A 48 7.61 8.51 -28.43
N GLU A 49 7.35 8.24 -29.71
CA GLU A 49 6.95 6.91 -30.19
C GLU A 49 7.97 5.83 -29.80
N PHE A 50 9.26 6.06 -30.03
CA PHE A 50 10.30 5.10 -29.62
C PHE A 50 10.37 4.88 -28.10
N VAL A 51 10.14 5.94 -27.30
CA VAL A 51 10.10 5.82 -25.84
C VAL A 51 8.85 5.09 -25.38
N GLU A 52 7.70 5.35 -26.01
CA GLU A 52 6.45 4.65 -25.75
C GLU A 52 6.55 3.18 -26.11
N ASP A 53 7.09 2.84 -27.29
CA ASP A 53 7.38 1.47 -27.72
C ASP A 53 8.37 0.78 -26.80
N ALA A 54 9.41 1.47 -26.35
CA ALA A 54 10.37 0.91 -25.39
C ALA A 54 9.74 0.68 -24.00
N VAL A 55 8.85 1.57 -23.55
CA VAL A 55 8.11 1.45 -22.30
C VAL A 55 7.06 0.33 -22.38
N GLU A 56 6.42 0.18 -23.52
CA GLU A 56 5.45 -0.88 -23.83
C GLU A 56 6.13 -2.25 -23.93
N LYS A 57 7.23 -2.34 -24.69
CA LYS A 57 8.06 -3.56 -24.79
C LYS A 57 8.68 -3.95 -23.45
N ALA A 58 8.99 -2.98 -22.60
CA ALA A 58 9.43 -3.23 -21.22
C ALA A 58 8.28 -3.55 -20.24
N GLY A 59 7.02 -3.52 -20.69
CA GLY A 59 5.85 -3.78 -19.85
C GLY A 59 5.62 -2.75 -18.75
N ARG A 60 6.22 -1.55 -18.84
CA ARG A 60 6.16 -0.49 -17.82
C ARG A 60 5.03 0.52 -18.07
N LYS A 61 4.31 0.40 -19.18
CA LYS A 61 3.14 1.22 -19.48
C LYS A 61 2.11 1.09 -18.34
N GLY A 62 1.71 2.22 -17.77
CA GLY A 62 0.74 2.28 -16.67
C GLY A 62 1.30 1.97 -15.27
N LEU A 63 2.60 1.65 -15.12
CA LEU A 63 3.24 1.43 -13.83
C LEU A 63 3.37 2.75 -13.06
N LYS A 64 2.88 2.78 -11.83
CA LYS A 64 2.96 3.92 -10.91
C LYS A 64 3.74 3.54 -9.68
N PHE A 65 4.59 4.46 -9.23
CA PHE A 65 5.38 4.34 -8.00
C PHE A 65 4.85 5.35 -7.00
N LYS A 66 4.57 4.92 -5.77
CA LYS A 66 4.25 5.80 -4.65
C LYS A 66 5.06 5.35 -3.45
N GLY A 67 5.54 6.28 -2.66
CA GLY A 67 6.22 5.94 -1.42
C GLY A 67 6.12 7.07 -0.41
N VAL A 68 6.12 6.68 0.85
CA VAL A 68 6.21 7.58 2.00
C VAL A 68 7.33 7.07 2.88
N ALA A 69 8.21 7.95 3.33
CA ALA A 69 9.24 7.62 4.28
C ALA A 69 9.18 8.64 5.42
N GLU A 70 8.98 8.13 6.63
CA GLU A 70 9.03 8.88 7.87
C GLU A 70 10.34 8.53 8.55
N ALA A 71 11.19 9.52 8.78
CA ALA A 71 12.41 9.35 9.55
C ALA A 71 12.18 9.90 10.96
N ALA A 72 12.52 9.09 11.98
CA ALA A 72 12.52 9.56 13.36
C ALA A 72 13.93 9.97 13.77
N PHE A 73 14.02 11.12 14.43
CA PHE A 73 15.23 11.57 15.11
C PHE A 73 15.11 11.24 16.60
N ALA A 74 16.07 10.52 17.15
CA ALA A 74 16.20 10.31 18.59
C ALA A 74 17.50 10.93 19.10
N TYR A 75 17.39 11.49 20.30
CA TYR A 75 18.54 11.88 21.11
C TYR A 75 18.51 11.03 22.38
N ASP A 76 19.59 10.29 22.61
CA ASP A 76 19.79 9.52 23.83
C ASP A 76 20.56 10.39 24.83
N SER A 77 19.87 10.83 25.89
CA SER A 77 20.45 11.67 26.94
C SER A 77 21.46 10.93 27.82
N SER A 78 21.48 9.58 27.81
CA SER A 78 22.39 8.78 28.61
C SER A 78 23.76 8.59 27.95
N SER A 79 23.78 8.47 26.62
CA SER A 79 25.00 8.30 25.82
C SER A 79 25.43 9.57 25.07
N GLY A 80 24.57 10.59 25.00
CA GLY A 80 24.77 11.81 24.20
C GLY A 80 24.66 11.56 22.69
N ALA A 81 24.15 10.40 22.29
CA ALA A 81 24.09 10.01 20.88
C ALA A 81 22.89 10.62 20.15
N HIS A 82 23.09 10.92 18.87
CA HIS A 82 22.04 11.30 17.94
C HIS A 82 21.81 10.17 16.95
N THR A 83 20.56 9.84 16.64
CA THR A 83 20.27 8.84 15.62
C THR A 83 19.08 9.24 14.75
N PHE A 84 19.22 8.98 13.45
CA PHE A 84 18.13 8.99 12.48
C PHE A 84 17.87 7.54 12.09
N ALA A 85 16.66 7.05 12.30
CA ALA A 85 16.30 5.66 12.00
C ALA A 85 15.03 5.56 11.16
N LEU A 86 15.08 4.66 10.18
CA LEU A 86 13.97 4.25 9.31
C LEU A 86 13.42 2.86 9.66
N ARG A 87 14.12 2.11 10.54
CA ARG A 87 13.62 0.94 11.29
C ARG A 87 14.59 0.61 12.44
N ASP A 88 14.04 0.03 13.50
CA ASP A 88 14.54 -0.17 14.87
C ASP A 88 16.04 -0.48 15.09
N GLY A 89 16.54 0.02 16.22
CA GLY A 89 17.87 -0.24 16.80
C GLY A 89 18.34 0.81 17.83
N SER A 90 17.66 1.95 17.98
CA SER A 90 18.16 3.10 18.78
C SER A 90 17.10 4.00 19.44
N GLY A 91 15.85 3.54 19.58
CA GLY A 91 14.79 4.35 20.22
C GLY A 91 14.14 5.43 19.33
N ALA A 92 14.62 5.60 18.09
CA ALA A 92 13.86 6.21 16.99
C ALA A 92 13.31 5.11 16.09
N SER A 93 12.01 5.15 15.78
CA SER A 93 11.39 4.29 14.76
C SER A 93 10.71 5.16 13.71
N GLY A 94 11.21 5.08 12.48
CA GLY A 94 10.58 5.62 11.29
C GLY A 94 9.88 4.50 10.51
N ASN A 95 8.90 4.86 9.67
CA ASN A 95 8.21 3.89 8.80
C ASN A 95 8.45 4.27 7.34
N ALA A 96 8.72 3.28 6.49
CA ALA A 96 8.72 3.47 5.05
C ALA A 96 7.67 2.56 4.42
N MET A 97 6.92 3.11 3.48
CA MET A 97 6.01 2.37 2.62
C MET A 97 6.40 2.63 1.16
N LEU A 98 6.50 1.57 0.37
CA LEU A 98 6.68 1.66 -1.08
C LEU A 98 5.54 0.91 -1.76
N GLU A 99 5.04 1.45 -2.85
CA GLU A 99 3.93 0.90 -3.60
C GLU A 99 4.21 0.96 -5.11
N LEU A 100 3.96 -0.16 -5.75
CA LEU A 100 4.02 -0.36 -7.19
C LEU A 100 2.62 -0.74 -7.66
N THR A 101 2.00 0.13 -8.45
CA THR A 101 0.66 -0.12 -8.99
C THR A 101 0.72 -0.26 -10.50
N LYS A 102 0.13 -1.34 -11.02
CA LYS A 102 -0.11 -1.52 -12.46
C LYS A 102 -1.47 -2.18 -12.65
N GLU A 103 -2.32 -1.54 -13.45
CA GLU A 103 -3.67 -2.04 -13.77
C GLU A 103 -4.49 -2.35 -12.50
N SER A 104 -4.93 -3.60 -12.33
CA SER A 104 -5.69 -4.12 -11.19
C SER A 104 -4.82 -4.56 -10.01
N ALA A 105 -3.51 -4.53 -10.14
CA ALA A 105 -2.57 -5.02 -9.14
C ALA A 105 -1.77 -3.88 -8.47
N ARG A 106 -1.68 -3.94 -7.15
CA ARG A 106 -0.89 -3.06 -6.30
C ARG A 106 -0.01 -3.92 -5.40
N LEU A 107 1.29 -3.89 -5.62
CA LEU A 107 2.29 -4.44 -4.70
C LEU A 107 2.71 -3.34 -3.72
N PHE A 108 2.84 -3.66 -2.45
CA PHE A 108 3.26 -2.73 -1.41
C PHE A 108 4.20 -3.39 -0.41
N ASP A 109 5.11 -2.60 0.13
CA ASP A 109 5.97 -2.92 1.26
C ASP A 109 5.70 -1.92 2.38
N GLY A 110 5.67 -2.36 3.64
CA GLY A 110 5.57 -1.48 4.80
C GLY A 110 4.69 -2.01 5.93
N LEU A 111 4.41 -1.14 6.91
CA LEU A 111 3.51 -1.41 8.03
C LEU A 111 2.07 -1.04 7.65
N ILE A 112 1.14 -1.96 7.84
CA ILE A 112 -0.28 -1.76 7.58
C ILE A 112 -1.14 -2.33 8.71
N ALA A 113 -2.35 -1.80 8.85
CA ALA A 113 -3.35 -2.35 9.76
C ALA A 113 -3.87 -3.72 9.28
N ASN A 114 -4.48 -4.45 10.21
CA ASN A 114 -5.09 -5.76 9.99
C ASN A 114 -6.08 -5.78 8.80
N PHE A 115 -6.20 -6.94 8.16
CA PHE A 115 -7.14 -7.26 7.09
C PHE A 115 -8.45 -7.84 7.59
N GLU A 116 -8.54 -8.29 8.84
CA GLU A 116 -9.70 -9.04 9.30
C GLU A 116 -10.88 -8.16 9.70
N GLY A 117 -12.07 -8.73 9.55
CA GLY A 117 -13.32 -8.13 9.98
C GLY A 117 -13.83 -6.99 9.10
N TYR A 118 -15.05 -6.56 9.42
CA TYR A 118 -15.72 -5.46 8.75
C TYR A 118 -15.50 -4.11 9.44
N GLU A 119 -15.00 -4.12 10.68
CA GLU A 119 -14.78 -2.90 11.46
C GLU A 119 -13.50 -2.17 11.04
N ALA A 120 -13.59 -0.85 11.01
CA ALA A 120 -12.45 0.00 10.68
C ALA A 120 -11.53 0.16 11.90
N PHE A 121 -10.23 0.22 11.66
CA PHE A 121 -9.21 0.39 12.71
C PHE A 121 -9.34 1.74 13.44
N PHE A 122 -9.80 2.79 12.76
CA PHE A 122 -9.93 4.12 13.36
C PHE A 122 -11.35 4.34 13.88
N ALA A 123 -11.45 4.82 15.12
CA ALA A 123 -12.73 5.04 15.81
C ALA A 123 -13.68 5.97 15.05
N ASN A 124 -13.17 6.95 14.29
CA ASN A 124 -14.00 7.87 13.51
C ASN A 124 -14.62 7.24 12.24
N GLN A 125 -14.20 6.02 11.90
CA GLN A 125 -14.74 5.24 10.78
C GLN A 125 -15.63 4.10 11.27
N ASN A 126 -15.78 3.94 12.59
CA ASN A 126 -16.64 2.94 13.17
C ASN A 126 -18.06 3.49 13.38
N LEU A 127 -19.05 2.62 13.19
CA LEU A 127 -20.46 2.94 13.45
C LEU A 127 -20.77 2.96 14.95
N LEU A 128 -19.95 2.27 15.74
CA LEU A 128 -20.07 2.18 17.19
C LEU A 128 -18.95 2.96 17.90
N VAL A 129 -19.20 3.34 19.15
CA VAL A 129 -18.24 4.06 20.02
C VAL A 129 -17.02 3.19 20.35
N SER A 130 -17.18 1.87 20.36
CA SER A 130 -16.12 0.88 20.57
C SER A 130 -16.17 -0.19 19.49
N HIS A 131 -15.05 -0.89 19.29
CA HIS A 131 -15.03 -2.10 18.46
C HIS A 131 -15.87 -3.21 19.07
N ASN A 132 -16.24 -4.20 18.26
CA ASN A 132 -16.77 -5.46 18.75
C ASN A 132 -15.70 -6.21 19.57
N ALA A 133 -16.16 -7.06 20.49
CA ALA A 133 -15.26 -7.85 21.35
C ALA A 133 -14.34 -8.80 20.56
N LEU A 134 -14.67 -9.08 19.30
CA LEU A 134 -13.90 -9.96 18.43
C LEU A 134 -12.65 -9.27 17.87
N TYR A 135 -12.74 -7.98 17.61
CA TYR A 135 -11.64 -7.13 17.18
C TYR A 135 -10.51 -7.13 18.20
N ASP A 136 -10.85 -7.00 19.48
CA ASP A 136 -9.87 -6.92 20.57
C ASP A 136 -9.32 -8.29 21.00
N LEU A 137 -10.02 -9.40 20.70
CA LEU A 137 -9.73 -10.72 21.27
C LEU A 137 -9.08 -11.71 20.30
N ALA A 138 -9.33 -11.60 18.99
CA ALA A 138 -9.07 -12.71 18.06
C ALA A 138 -8.19 -12.38 16.85
N GLY A 139 -7.96 -11.11 16.52
CA GLY A 139 -7.26 -10.71 15.31
C GLY A 139 -5.87 -10.08 15.55
N PRO A 140 -4.98 -10.09 14.55
CA PRO A 140 -3.76 -9.29 14.56
C PRO A 140 -4.05 -7.79 14.67
N THR A 141 -3.09 -7.02 15.16
CA THR A 141 -3.17 -5.55 15.16
C THR A 141 -2.61 -4.96 13.86
N ASN A 142 -1.45 -5.44 13.42
CA ASN A 142 -0.76 -4.94 12.24
C ASN A 142 0.10 -6.01 11.56
N TYR A 143 0.48 -5.69 10.33
CA TYR A 143 1.38 -6.48 9.51
C TYR A 143 2.49 -5.60 8.97
N SER A 144 3.74 -6.09 8.99
CA SER A 144 4.87 -5.40 8.38
C SER A 144 5.59 -6.31 7.39
N GLY A 145 5.66 -5.90 6.13
CA GLY A 145 6.35 -6.66 5.09
C GLY A 145 5.77 -6.41 3.71
N LEU A 146 5.80 -7.44 2.87
CA LEU A 146 5.41 -7.34 1.46
C LEU A 146 4.00 -7.89 1.25
N GLY A 147 3.15 -7.11 0.60
CA GLY A 147 1.79 -7.53 0.27
C GLY A 147 1.36 -7.09 -1.11
N MET A 148 0.29 -7.71 -1.59
CA MET A 148 -0.33 -7.37 -2.85
C MET A 148 -1.83 -7.25 -2.69
N THR A 149 -2.44 -6.29 -3.38
CA THR A 149 -3.88 -6.24 -3.64
C THR A 149 -4.09 -6.42 -5.13
N HIS A 150 -4.97 -7.33 -5.52
CA HIS A 150 -5.26 -7.63 -6.91
C HIS A 150 -6.77 -7.77 -7.13
N GLN A 151 -7.32 -6.96 -8.03
CA GLN A 151 -8.69 -7.15 -8.52
C GLN A 151 -8.69 -8.30 -9.55
N LEU A 152 -9.06 -9.51 -9.09
CA LEU A 152 -9.09 -10.73 -9.91
C LEU A 152 -10.22 -10.71 -10.94
N SER A 153 -11.37 -10.13 -10.59
CA SER A 153 -12.52 -9.94 -11.49
C SER A 153 -13.34 -8.73 -11.04
N LYS A 154 -14.40 -8.35 -11.75
CA LYS A 154 -15.28 -7.24 -11.34
C LYS A 154 -15.83 -7.39 -9.91
N ASN A 155 -16.02 -8.62 -9.45
CA ASN A 155 -16.69 -8.92 -8.18
C ASN A 155 -15.78 -9.58 -7.14
N LEU A 156 -14.51 -9.86 -7.47
CA LEU A 156 -13.57 -10.51 -6.57
C LEU A 156 -12.25 -9.75 -6.50
N ALA A 157 -11.92 -9.29 -5.30
CA ALA A 157 -10.60 -8.76 -4.98
C ALA A 157 -9.87 -9.71 -4.03
N SER A 158 -8.56 -9.87 -4.22
CA SER A 158 -7.69 -10.53 -3.26
C SER A 158 -6.67 -9.57 -2.71
N LYS A 159 -6.34 -9.77 -1.44
CA LYS A 159 -5.26 -9.08 -0.75
C LYS A 159 -4.49 -10.09 0.06
N TRP A 160 -3.17 -9.99 0.05
CA TRP A 160 -2.33 -10.80 0.91
C TRP A 160 -1.08 -10.03 1.33
N MET A 161 -0.46 -10.49 2.40
CA MET A 161 0.79 -9.97 2.92
C MET A 161 1.59 -11.09 3.56
N VAL A 162 2.90 -11.10 3.30
CA VAL A 162 3.87 -11.97 3.95
C VAL A 162 4.87 -11.07 4.66
N GLY A 163 5.09 -11.33 5.94
CA GLY A 163 5.96 -10.49 6.74
C GLY A 163 5.83 -10.81 8.22
N ASN A 164 6.14 -9.84 9.06
CA ASN A 164 6.02 -9.97 10.49
C ASN A 164 4.64 -9.48 10.95
N ILE A 165 4.01 -10.26 11.83
CA ILE A 165 2.69 -9.96 12.40
C ILE A 165 2.91 -9.44 13.83
N ASP A 166 2.37 -8.26 14.13
CA ASP A 166 2.40 -7.62 15.45
C ASP A 166 3.79 -7.43 16.09
N GLY A 167 4.86 -7.31 15.30
CA GLY A 167 6.22 -7.14 15.84
C GLY A 167 6.76 -8.39 16.54
N GLY A 168 6.15 -9.57 16.34
CA GLY A 168 6.51 -10.80 17.03
C GLY A 168 7.95 -11.23 16.76
N ASN A 169 8.68 -11.66 17.80
CA ASN A 169 10.04 -12.17 17.66
C ASN A 169 10.11 -13.62 18.16
N ASP A 170 10.78 -14.45 17.38
CA ASP A 170 11.15 -15.82 17.71
C ASP A 170 12.36 -15.83 18.64
N VAL A 171 12.27 -16.58 19.73
CA VAL A 171 13.37 -16.79 20.67
C VAL A 171 14.11 -18.06 20.29
N ASN A 172 15.37 -17.95 19.86
CA ASN A 172 16.20 -19.14 19.65
C ASN A 172 16.72 -19.68 20.99
N ALA A 173 16.00 -20.66 21.56
CA ALA A 173 16.34 -21.27 22.85
C ALA A 173 17.73 -21.94 22.88
N ALA A 174 18.30 -22.30 21.71
CA ALA A 174 19.60 -22.97 21.61
C ALA A 174 20.79 -22.00 21.50
N ALA A 175 20.58 -20.74 21.10
CA ALA A 175 21.66 -19.78 20.82
C ALA A 175 21.77 -18.64 21.84
N GLY A 176 20.79 -18.48 22.74
CA GLY A 176 20.75 -17.39 23.69
C GLY A 176 20.40 -16.06 23.03
N LEU A 177 19.16 -15.61 23.23
CA LEU A 177 18.70 -14.23 23.02
C LEU A 177 18.73 -13.66 21.59
N GLU A 178 18.94 -14.46 20.53
CA GLU A 178 18.72 -13.98 19.16
C GLU A 178 17.21 -13.92 18.88
N LEU A 179 16.66 -12.69 18.91
CA LEU A 179 15.29 -12.37 18.53
C LEU A 179 15.19 -12.32 17.01
N LYS A 180 14.69 -13.38 16.40
CA LYS A 180 14.44 -13.41 14.95
C LYS A 180 13.00 -12.96 14.68
N PRO A 181 12.71 -11.97 13.83
CA PRO A 181 11.32 -11.61 13.52
C PRO A 181 10.51 -12.81 13.05
N SER A 182 9.39 -13.09 13.72
CA SER A 182 8.45 -14.14 13.33
C SER A 182 7.91 -13.82 11.93
N VAL A 183 7.64 -14.84 11.13
CA VAL A 183 7.05 -14.66 9.79
C VAL A 183 5.64 -15.21 9.80
N GLY A 184 4.74 -14.49 9.14
CA GLY A 184 3.37 -14.89 8.92
C GLY A 184 2.85 -14.47 7.56
N LEU A 185 1.72 -15.07 7.21
CA LEU A 185 0.94 -14.82 6.01
C LEU A 185 -0.44 -14.35 6.44
N ALA A 186 -0.82 -13.16 5.99
CA ALA A 186 -2.18 -12.65 6.09
C ALA A 186 -2.82 -12.61 4.70
N HIS A 187 -4.10 -12.94 4.61
CA HIS A 187 -4.84 -12.92 3.36
C HIS A 187 -6.28 -12.49 3.57
N ARG A 188 -6.89 -11.94 2.51
CA ARG A 188 -8.28 -11.55 2.44
C ARG A 188 -8.81 -11.65 1.02
N PHE A 189 -10.02 -12.14 0.91
CA PHE A 189 -10.80 -12.19 -0.32
C PHE A 189 -12.09 -11.43 -0.08
N ASP A 190 -12.40 -10.47 -0.95
CA ASP A 190 -13.62 -9.68 -0.91
C ASP A 190 -14.48 -10.04 -2.14
N TRP A 191 -15.67 -10.58 -1.90
CA TRP A 191 -16.68 -10.87 -2.91
C TRP A 191 -17.81 -9.84 -2.86
N THR A 192 -18.12 -9.28 -4.03
CA THR A 192 -19.32 -8.47 -4.23
C THR A 192 -20.41 -9.36 -4.84
N LEU A 193 -21.36 -9.79 -4.01
CA LEU A 193 -22.45 -10.70 -4.40
C LEU A 193 -23.55 -9.93 -5.14
N SER A 194 -23.86 -8.72 -4.66
CA SER A 194 -24.78 -7.79 -5.29
C SER A 194 -24.38 -6.35 -4.95
N GLU A 195 -25.15 -5.36 -5.42
CA GLU A 195 -24.96 -3.97 -5.01
C GLU A 195 -25.18 -3.76 -3.49
N HIS A 196 -25.97 -4.64 -2.89
CA HIS A 196 -26.40 -4.58 -1.50
C HIS A 196 -25.67 -5.56 -0.58
N ALA A 197 -25.00 -6.58 -1.14
CA ALA A 197 -24.44 -7.68 -0.36
C ALA A 197 -22.97 -7.94 -0.70
N ARG A 198 -22.15 -8.06 0.34
CA ARG A 198 -20.72 -8.39 0.23
C ARG A 198 -20.38 -9.50 1.21
N GLY A 199 -19.51 -10.41 0.78
CA GLY A 199 -18.94 -11.46 1.61
C GLY A 199 -17.43 -11.36 1.60
N ARG A 200 -16.78 -11.78 2.67
CA ARG A 200 -15.34 -11.70 2.84
C ARG A 200 -14.82 -12.89 3.61
N LEU A 201 -13.66 -13.36 3.21
CA LEU A 201 -12.91 -14.39 3.90
C LEU A 201 -11.52 -13.83 4.14
N SER A 202 -11.10 -13.79 5.39
CA SER A 202 -9.76 -13.35 5.75
C SER A 202 -9.15 -14.31 6.75
N GLY A 203 -7.83 -14.24 6.90
CA GLY A 203 -7.13 -15.03 7.89
C GLY A 203 -5.66 -14.73 7.90
N ALA A 204 -5.04 -15.13 9.00
CA ALA A 204 -3.64 -14.92 9.23
C ALA A 204 -3.02 -16.11 9.95
N TYR A 205 -1.78 -16.43 9.56
CA TYR A 205 -1.03 -17.58 10.04
C TYR A 205 0.38 -17.11 10.38
N ALA A 206 0.87 -17.33 11.60
CA ALA A 206 2.23 -16.97 12.01
C ALA A 206 3.04 -18.15 12.54
N SER A 207 4.37 -18.05 12.45
CA SER A 207 5.29 -19.07 12.95
C SER A 207 5.71 -18.89 14.42
N ALA A 208 6.21 -19.99 14.98
CA ALA A 208 7.08 -20.12 16.16
C ALA A 208 6.59 -19.45 17.47
N CYS A 209 6.87 -18.18 17.77
CA CYS A 209 6.57 -17.61 19.10
C CYS A 209 5.16 -17.03 19.28
N ARG A 210 4.45 -16.80 18.18
CA ARG A 210 3.02 -16.47 18.17
C ARG A 210 2.31 -17.43 17.22
N ALA A 211 2.64 -18.72 17.29
CA ALA A 211 2.10 -19.73 16.38
C ALA A 211 0.57 -19.76 16.46
N PHE A 212 -0.05 -18.89 15.66
CA PHE A 212 -1.44 -18.54 15.70
C PHE A 212 -1.96 -18.71 14.29
N ASP A 213 -3.17 -19.24 14.23
CA ASP A 213 -3.88 -19.50 12.99
C ASP A 213 -5.28 -18.95 13.22
N VAL A 214 -5.72 -18.01 12.39
CA VAL A 214 -7.08 -17.45 12.45
C VAL A 214 -7.70 -17.42 11.07
N VAL A 215 -8.99 -17.70 11.02
CA VAL A 215 -9.83 -17.56 9.84
C VAL A 215 -11.11 -16.85 10.24
N VAL A 216 -11.47 -15.86 9.45
CA VAL A 216 -12.61 -15.00 9.64
C VAL A 216 -13.48 -15.03 8.39
N LEU A 217 -14.75 -15.35 8.57
CA LEU A 217 -15.78 -15.18 7.56
C LEU A 217 -16.64 -13.99 7.99
N ASP A 218 -16.76 -12.99 7.15
CA ASP A 218 -17.60 -11.83 7.44
C ASP A 218 -18.40 -11.40 6.21
N GLY A 219 -19.49 -10.68 6.45
CA GLY A 219 -20.38 -10.25 5.39
C GLY A 219 -21.27 -9.11 5.83
N ASN A 220 -21.83 -8.43 4.83
CA ASN A 220 -22.84 -7.43 5.09
C ASN A 220 -23.93 -7.40 4.03
N VAL A 221 -25.11 -6.95 4.45
CA VAL A 221 -26.26 -6.67 3.60
C VAL A 221 -26.79 -5.29 3.99
N THR A 222 -26.88 -4.39 3.02
CA THR A 222 -27.50 -3.07 3.20
C THR A 222 -28.71 -2.97 2.29
N ARG A 223 -29.86 -2.56 2.82
CA ARG A 223 -31.08 -2.36 2.00
C ARG A 223 -31.89 -1.19 2.55
N GLY A 224 -31.96 -0.11 1.77
CA GLY A 224 -32.51 1.16 2.24
C GLY A 224 -31.74 1.63 3.46
N ASP A 225 -32.45 1.95 4.54
CA ASP A 225 -31.86 2.45 5.78
C ASP A 225 -31.31 1.35 6.70
N TRP A 226 -31.53 0.07 6.36
CA TRP A 226 -31.11 -1.07 7.16
C TRP A 226 -29.75 -1.60 6.72
N GLN A 227 -28.84 -1.75 7.67
CA GLN A 227 -27.56 -2.42 7.48
C GLN A 227 -27.42 -3.58 8.48
N PHE A 228 -27.10 -4.75 7.95
CA PHE A 228 -26.74 -5.93 8.72
C PHE A 228 -25.29 -6.31 8.43
N ASN A 229 -24.45 -6.43 9.46
CA ASN A 229 -23.10 -6.95 9.37
C ASN A 229 -22.98 -8.20 10.25
N ASP A 230 -22.28 -9.20 9.78
CA ASP A 230 -22.04 -10.43 10.54
C ASP A 230 -20.62 -10.92 10.33
N GLN A 231 -20.06 -11.54 11.38
CA GLN A 231 -18.70 -12.03 11.40
C GLN A 231 -18.58 -13.24 12.31
N ALA A 232 -17.99 -14.30 11.78
CA ALA A 232 -17.59 -15.49 12.51
C ALA A 232 -16.08 -15.67 12.43
N THR A 233 -15.47 -16.11 13.52
CA THR A 233 -14.02 -16.31 13.62
C THR A 233 -13.70 -17.61 14.30
N LEU A 234 -12.75 -18.32 13.69
CA LEU A 234 -12.15 -19.53 14.21
C LEU A 234 -10.67 -19.26 14.36
N GLY A 235 -10.12 -19.53 15.54
CA GLY A 235 -8.70 -19.34 15.74
C GLY A 235 -8.08 -20.28 16.75
N GLN A 236 -6.76 -20.40 16.64
CA GLN A 236 -5.92 -21.18 17.52
C GLN A 236 -4.65 -20.39 17.82
N LEU A 237 -4.18 -20.49 19.07
CA LEU A 237 -2.85 -20.08 19.48
C LEU A 237 -2.15 -21.30 20.11
N LYS A 238 -1.11 -21.79 19.47
CA LYS A 238 -0.32 -22.93 19.98
C LYS A 238 0.42 -22.50 21.23
N GLN A 239 0.43 -23.37 22.24
CA GLN A 239 1.02 -23.09 23.56
C GLN A 239 0.45 -21.85 24.28
N GLY A 240 -0.71 -21.35 23.86
CA GLY A 240 -1.37 -20.19 24.47
C GLY A 240 -2.23 -20.51 25.70
N ALA A 241 -2.46 -21.79 26.02
CA ALA A 241 -3.29 -22.16 27.17
C ALA A 241 -2.49 -22.03 28.49
N HIS A 242 -3.13 -21.48 29.53
CA HIS A 242 -2.51 -21.26 30.84
C HIS A 242 -1.98 -22.55 31.50
N ALA A 243 -2.63 -23.69 31.24
CA ALA A 243 -2.23 -25.01 31.75
C ALA A 243 -1.21 -25.75 30.85
N GLY A 244 -0.66 -25.08 29.83
CA GLY A 244 0.08 -25.72 28.75
C GLY A 244 -0.85 -26.37 27.73
N GLY A 245 -0.59 -26.14 26.44
CA GLY A 245 -1.43 -26.61 25.34
C GLY A 245 -1.92 -25.48 24.44
N ASN A 246 -2.72 -25.82 23.44
CA ASN A 246 -3.22 -24.85 22.47
C ASN A 246 -4.50 -24.19 22.98
N ALA A 247 -4.57 -22.87 22.90
CA ALA A 247 -5.82 -22.14 23.06
C ALA A 247 -6.55 -22.15 21.72
N THR A 248 -7.85 -22.43 21.72
CA THR A 248 -8.70 -22.35 20.52
C THR A 248 -9.96 -21.56 20.84
N TRP A 249 -10.46 -20.80 19.88
CA TRP A 249 -11.68 -20.03 20.04
C TRP A 249 -12.56 -20.11 18.79
N THR A 250 -13.86 -20.04 19.04
CA THR A 250 -14.90 -19.82 18.04
C THR A 250 -15.74 -18.67 18.56
N LEU A 251 -15.88 -17.62 17.75
CA LEU A 251 -16.57 -16.40 18.13
C LEU A 251 -17.44 -15.94 16.98
N GLU A 252 -18.58 -15.35 17.30
CA GLU A 252 -19.54 -14.82 16.34
C GLU A 252 -20.05 -13.48 16.85
N THR A 253 -20.14 -12.51 15.95
CA THR A 253 -20.65 -11.17 16.26
C THR A 253 -21.48 -10.68 15.09
N SER A 254 -22.69 -10.22 15.39
CA SER A 254 -23.57 -9.60 14.40
C SER A 254 -23.98 -8.20 14.86
N LEU A 255 -24.10 -7.28 13.90
CA LEU A 255 -24.52 -5.90 14.11
C LEU A 255 -25.69 -5.57 13.17
N VAL A 256 -26.74 -4.99 13.74
CA VAL A 256 -27.86 -4.43 12.99
C VAL A 256 -27.93 -2.94 13.26
N ALA A 257 -27.92 -2.13 12.21
CA ALA A 257 -28.09 -0.69 12.27
C ALA A 257 -29.24 -0.25 11.35
N ALA A 258 -29.98 0.76 11.80
CA ALA A 258 -30.97 1.48 11.00
C ALA A 258 -30.65 2.97 11.08
N PHE A 259 -30.61 3.65 9.93
CA PHE A 259 -30.26 5.08 9.82
C PHE A 259 -31.48 5.98 9.61
#